data_AF-A0A533XGP0-F1
#
_entry.id   AF-A0A533XGP0-F1
#
_cell.length_a   1.000
_cell.length_b   1.000
_cell.length_c   1.000
_cell.angle_alpha   90.00
_cell.angle_beta   90.00
_cell.angle_gamma   90.00
#
_symmetry.space_group_name_H-M   'P 1'
#
loop_
_entity.id
_entity.type
_entity.pdbx_description
1 polymer ?
#
loop_
_entity_poly.entity_id
_entity_poly.type
_entity_poly.pdbx_seq_one_letter_code
_entity_poly.pdbx_strand_id
1 'polypeptide(L)'
;MPDLVCYLRIDVETLALRVIESKNMNYWESGMDMRLGADLYDSFKKYQGLVIEEFDRMAEEFSFQVVDARRPPEEIQDALRAGIQPILKSRGRRRLERSAEKAVEKADVTAVPKESTSA
;
A
#
# COMPACT_ATOMS: atom_id res chain seq x y z
N MET A 1 -8.09 7.55 -3.66
CA MET A 1 -7.91 6.14 -4.06
C MET A 1 -6.41 5.87 -4.11
N PRO A 2 -5.90 4.80 -3.47
CA PRO A 2 -4.48 4.45 -3.52
C PRO A 2 -4.05 4.06 -4.94
N ASP A 3 -2.79 4.33 -5.30
CA ASP A 3 -2.21 3.90 -6.59
C ASP A 3 -1.73 2.44 -6.56
N LEU A 4 -1.48 1.89 -5.36
CA LEU A 4 -1.07 0.52 -5.10
C LEU A 4 -1.41 0.17 -3.66
N VAL A 5 -1.89 -1.06 -3.47
CA VAL A 5 -2.06 -1.66 -2.15
C VAL A 5 -1.21 -2.93 -2.10
N CYS A 6 -0.26 -2.98 -1.16
CA CYS A 6 0.54 -4.17 -0.91
C CYS A 6 -0.03 -4.90 0.30
N TYR A 7 -0.47 -6.15 0.09
CA TYR A 7 -0.98 -7.00 1.16
C TYR A 7 0.09 -7.99 1.59
N LEU A 8 0.65 -7.79 2.78
CA LEU A 8 1.64 -8.68 3.39
C LEU A 8 0.93 -9.88 3.99
N ARG A 9 0.69 -10.90 3.17
CA ARG A 9 -0.10 -12.07 3.54
C ARG A 9 0.74 -13.05 4.35
N ILE A 10 0.20 -13.48 5.48
CA ILE A 10 0.80 -14.45 6.40
C ILE A 10 -0.29 -15.37 6.95
N ASP A 11 0.03 -16.63 7.23
CA ASP A 11 -0.87 -17.53 7.94
C ASP A 11 -0.92 -17.21 9.45
N VAL A 12 -2.03 -17.61 10.06
CA VAL A 12 -2.30 -17.35 11.47
C VAL A 12 -1.25 -18.02 12.36
N GLU A 13 -0.82 -19.25 12.04
CA GLU A 13 0.15 -19.97 12.86
C GLU A 13 1.50 -19.24 12.92
N THR A 14 2.02 -18.83 11.76
CA THR A 14 3.29 -18.11 11.64
C THR A 14 3.21 -16.72 12.28
N LEU A 15 2.07 -16.03 12.10
CA LEU A 15 1.85 -14.73 12.73
C LEU A 15 1.84 -14.85 14.25
N ALA A 16 1.14 -15.85 14.79
CA ALA A 16 1.03 -16.06 16.23
C ALA A 16 2.41 -16.30 16.88
N LEU A 17 3.27 -17.11 16.25
CA LEU A 17 4.64 -17.34 16.72
C LEU A 17 5.44 -16.04 16.82
N ARG A 18 5.42 -15.22 15.75
CA ARG A 18 6.14 -13.94 15.73
C ARG A 18 5.63 -12.96 16.78
N VAL A 19 4.33 -12.93 17.01
CA VAL A 19 3.75 -12.06 18.03
C VAL A 19 4.21 -12.51 19.42
N ILE A 20 4.13 -13.80 19.73
CA ILE A 20 4.59 -14.35 21.02
C ILE A 20 6.08 -14.04 21.27
N GLU A 21 6.92 -14.14 20.24
CA GLU A 21 8.36 -13.84 20.34
C GLU A 21 8.69 -12.34 20.48
N SER A 22 7.84 -11.45 19.97
CA SER A 22 8.13 -10.00 19.89
C SER A 22 7.40 -9.14 20.92
N LYS A 23 6.23 -9.58 21.44
CA LYS A 23 5.41 -8.81 22.39
C LYS A 23 4.31 -9.64 23.06
N ASN A 24 3.85 -9.21 24.25
CA ASN A 24 2.57 -9.70 24.77
C ASN A 24 1.41 -9.08 23.96
N MET A 25 0.54 -9.93 23.39
CA MET A 25 -0.68 -9.53 22.67
C MET A 25 -1.54 -8.60 23.54
N ASN A 26 -1.97 -7.47 22.98
CA ASN A 26 -2.91 -6.60 23.70
C ASN A 26 -4.37 -7.07 23.51
N TYR A 27 -5.23 -6.68 24.44
CA TYR A 27 -6.62 -7.18 24.56
C TYR A 27 -7.45 -7.00 23.27
N TRP A 28 -7.22 -5.91 22.53
CA TRP A 28 -7.91 -5.61 21.28
C TRP A 28 -7.33 -6.36 20.07
N GLU A 29 -6.01 -6.51 19.98
CA GLU A 29 -5.35 -7.29 18.90
C GLU A 29 -5.68 -8.79 18.96
N SER A 30 -6.14 -9.27 20.11
CA SER A 30 -6.54 -10.66 20.35
C SER A 30 -8.03 -10.94 20.17
N GLY A 31 -8.84 -9.93 19.84
CA GLY A 31 -10.29 -10.10 19.63
C GLY A 31 -11.04 -10.58 20.88
N MET A 32 -10.51 -10.26 22.07
CA MET A 32 -11.09 -10.69 23.35
C MET A 32 -12.43 -10.01 23.66
N ASP A 33 -12.68 -8.85 23.05
CA ASP A 33 -13.95 -8.13 23.08
C ASP A 33 -15.06 -8.87 22.32
N MET A 34 -14.69 -9.64 21.29
CA MET A 34 -15.62 -10.39 20.45
C MET A 34 -15.99 -11.77 21.02
N ARG A 35 -15.41 -12.17 22.18
CA ARG A 35 -15.63 -13.48 22.84
C ARG A 35 -15.43 -14.69 21.90
N LEU A 36 -14.45 -14.62 21.01
CA LEU A 36 -14.26 -15.62 19.95
C LEU A 36 -13.62 -16.94 20.46
N GLY A 37 -12.91 -16.92 21.58
CA GLY A 37 -12.22 -18.08 22.14
C GLY A 37 -12.39 -18.23 23.66
N ALA A 38 -11.95 -19.38 24.18
CA ALA A 38 -11.92 -19.66 25.62
C ALA A 38 -10.71 -19.02 26.31
N ASP A 39 -9.66 -18.72 25.56
CA ASP A 39 -8.47 -18.01 26.01
C ASP A 39 -7.98 -16.99 24.95
N LEU A 40 -6.94 -16.22 25.33
CA LEU A 40 -6.35 -15.15 24.54
C LEU A 40 -5.81 -15.64 23.19
N TYR A 41 -5.23 -16.84 23.17
CA TYR A 41 -4.57 -17.39 21.99
C TYR A 41 -5.58 -17.92 20.98
N ASP A 42 -6.61 -18.63 21.44
CA ASP A 42 -7.69 -19.10 20.59
C ASP A 42 -8.54 -17.96 20.04
N SER A 43 -8.78 -16.91 20.82
CA SER A 43 -9.47 -15.71 20.34
C SER A 43 -8.66 -15.02 19.25
N PHE A 44 -7.35 -14.87 19.43
CA PHE A 44 -6.46 -14.29 18.43
C PHE A 44 -6.43 -15.08 17.13
N LYS A 45 -6.27 -16.41 17.20
CA LYS A 45 -6.22 -17.24 15.99
C LYS A 45 -7.49 -17.09 15.17
N LYS A 46 -8.65 -17.13 15.82
CA LYS A 46 -9.95 -16.98 15.14
C LYS A 46 -10.11 -15.58 14.57
N TYR A 47 -9.79 -14.55 15.35
CA TYR A 47 -9.90 -13.17 14.89
C TYR A 47 -8.99 -12.89 13.70
N GLN A 48 -7.70 -13.24 13.79
CA GLN A 48 -6.75 -13.05 12.69
C GLN A 48 -7.14 -13.89 11.46
N GLY A 49 -7.69 -15.10 11.64
CA GLY A 49 -8.22 -15.90 10.55
C GLY A 49 -9.33 -15.18 9.78
N LEU A 50 -10.34 -14.63 10.48
CA LEU A 50 -11.43 -13.87 9.85
C LEU A 50 -10.92 -12.62 9.11
N VAL A 51 -9.94 -11.93 9.71
CA VAL A 51 -9.33 -10.75 9.09
C VAL A 51 -8.57 -11.10 7.82
N ILE A 52 -7.79 -12.20 7.84
CA ILE A 52 -7.07 -12.70 6.68
C ILE A 52 -8.05 -13.10 5.57
N GLU A 53 -9.14 -13.80 5.90
CA GLU A 53 -10.17 -14.17 4.93
C GLU A 53 -10.78 -12.93 4.25
N GLU A 54 -11.06 -11.87 5.00
CA GLU A 54 -11.58 -10.63 4.42
C GLU A 54 -10.56 -9.94 3.53
N PHE A 55 -9.29 -9.87 3.95
CA PHE A 55 -8.24 -9.30 3.11
C PHE A 55 -7.95 -10.13 1.86
N ASP A 56 -8.06 -11.45 1.92
CA ASP A 56 -7.96 -12.34 0.76
C ASP A 56 -9.08 -12.02 -0.25
N ARG A 57 -10.34 -11.85 0.22
CA ARG A 57 -11.45 -11.40 -0.63
C ARG A 57 -11.20 -10.03 -1.25
N MET A 58 -10.76 -9.07 -0.45
CA MET A 58 -10.43 -7.72 -0.93
C MET A 58 -9.27 -7.73 -1.92
N ALA A 59 -8.28 -8.61 -1.73
CA ALA A 59 -7.13 -8.71 -2.63
C ALA A 59 -7.56 -9.17 -4.02
N GLU A 60 -8.52 -10.09 -4.11
CA GLU A 60 -9.13 -10.51 -5.37
C GLU A 60 -9.95 -9.39 -6.01
N GLU A 61 -10.84 -8.75 -5.24
CA GLU A 61 -11.74 -7.70 -5.76
C GLU A 61 -10.98 -6.45 -6.24
N PHE A 62 -10.01 -5.99 -5.45
CA PHE A 62 -9.29 -4.73 -5.69
C PHE A 62 -7.91 -4.94 -6.29
N SER A 63 -7.56 -6.17 -6.66
CA SER A 63 -6.28 -6.52 -7.29
C SER A 63 -5.06 -6.06 -6.47
N PHE A 64 -5.05 -6.40 -5.18
CA PHE A 64 -3.91 -6.07 -4.32
C PHE A 64 -2.65 -6.80 -4.78
N GLN A 65 -1.50 -6.16 -4.57
CA GLN A 65 -0.22 -6.84 -4.71
C GLN A 65 0.04 -7.67 -3.45
N VAL A 66 -0.25 -8.96 -3.54
CA VAL A 66 -0.03 -9.91 -2.44
C VAL A 66 1.47 -10.25 -2.34
N VAL A 67 2.04 -10.08 -1.15
CA VAL A 67 3.43 -10.39 -0.83
C VAL A 67 3.46 -11.42 0.30
N ASP A 68 4.20 -12.51 0.10
CA ASP A 68 4.36 -13.56 1.12
C ASP A 68 5.21 -13.04 2.29
N ALA A 69 4.55 -12.75 3.41
CA ALA A 69 5.18 -12.18 4.58
C ALA A 69 5.85 -13.22 5.50
N ARG A 70 5.88 -14.50 5.11
CA ARG A 70 6.64 -15.55 5.80
C ARG A 70 8.12 -15.51 5.46
N ARG A 71 8.46 -14.86 4.35
CA ARG A 71 9.83 -14.67 3.87
C ARG A 71 10.67 -13.81 4.83
N PRO A 72 12.01 -13.85 4.73
CA PRO A 72 12.88 -12.92 5.44
C PRO A 72 12.55 -11.46 5.10
N PRO A 73 12.75 -10.51 6.03
CA PRO A 73 12.44 -9.08 5.80
C PRO A 73 13.10 -8.47 4.55
N GLU A 74 14.33 -8.88 4.23
CA GLU A 74 15.07 -8.42 3.05
C GLU A 74 14.33 -8.80 1.75
N GLU A 75 13.87 -10.05 1.64
CA GLU A 75 13.11 -10.52 0.47
C GLU A 75 11.76 -9.81 0.33
N ILE A 76 11.06 -9.58 1.45
CA ILE A 76 9.81 -8.82 1.48
C ILE A 76 10.06 -7.40 1.00
N GLN A 77 11.13 -6.76 1.48
CA GLN A 77 11.49 -5.41 1.10
C GLN A 77 11.81 -5.30 -0.39
N ASP A 78 12.53 -6.26 -0.95
CA ASP A 78 12.83 -6.31 -2.38
C ASP A 78 11.55 -6.47 -3.23
N ALA A 79 10.63 -7.33 -2.81
CA ALA A 79 9.33 -7.49 -3.48
C ALA A 79 8.49 -6.20 -3.44
N LEU A 80 8.49 -5.50 -2.30
CA LEU A 80 7.82 -4.20 -2.17
C LEU A 80 8.45 -3.15 -3.09
N ARG A 81 9.79 -3.05 -3.12
CA ARG A 81 10.50 -2.12 -4.01
C ARG A 81 10.20 -2.41 -5.47
N ALA A 82 10.17 -3.67 -5.87
CA ALA A 82 9.85 -4.07 -7.24
C ALA A 82 8.44 -3.60 -7.66
N GLY A 83 7.45 -3.69 -6.77
CA GLY A 83 6.09 -3.19 -7.01
C GLY A 83 5.97 -1.66 -7.03
N ILE A 84 6.69 -0.98 -6.13
CA ILE A 84 6.57 0.48 -5.94
C ILE A 84 7.37 1.26 -7.01
N GLN A 85 8.54 0.75 -7.44
CA GLN A 85 9.43 1.46 -8.36
C GLN A 85 8.75 1.91 -9.68
N PRO A 86 7.96 1.08 -10.38
CA PRO A 86 7.27 1.47 -11.61
C PRO A 86 6.33 2.67 -11.40
N ILE A 87 5.65 2.72 -10.26
CA ILE A 87 4.71 3.79 -9.92
C ILE A 87 5.46 5.09 -9.69
N LEU A 88 6.58 5.05 -8.98
CA LEU A 88 7.42 6.24 -8.77
C LEU A 88 8.02 6.76 -10.09
N LYS A 89 8.49 5.87 -10.97
CA LYS A 89 9.02 6.26 -12.30
C LYS A 89 7.94 6.89 -13.18
N SER A 90 6.72 6.33 -13.18
CA SER A 90 5.60 6.87 -13.96
C SER A 90 5.12 8.24 -13.46
N ARG A 91 5.14 8.48 -12.14
CA ARG A 91 4.79 9.77 -11.54
C ARG A 91 5.84 10.84 -11.80
N GLY A 92 7.13 10.49 -11.73
CA GLY A 92 8.22 11.40 -12.09
C GLY A 92 8.07 11.90 -13.54
N ARG A 93 7.76 10.99 -14.46
CA ARG A 93 7.55 11.33 -15.88
C ARG A 93 6.38 12.28 -16.10
N ARG A 94 5.20 11.96 -15.53
CA ARG A 94 4.01 12.84 -15.64
C ARG A 94 4.21 14.24 -15.04
N ARG A 95 5.04 14.36 -14.00
CA ARG A 95 5.39 15.67 -13.41
C ARG A 95 6.26 16.49 -14.35
N LEU A 96 7.25 15.85 -15.00
CA LEU A 96 8.15 16.51 -15.94
C LEU A 96 7.41 16.95 -17.21
N GLU A 97 6.56 16.09 -17.75
CA GLU A 97 5.72 16.40 -18.93
C GLU A 97 4.80 17.60 -18.67
N ARG A 98 4.10 17.62 -17.52
CA ARG A 98 3.26 18.77 -17.12
C ARG A 98 4.05 20.05 -16.91
N SER A 99 5.28 19.97 -16.41
CA SER A 99 6.14 21.15 -16.25
C SER A 99 6.66 21.66 -17.60
N ALA A 100 6.93 20.77 -18.55
CA ALA A 100 7.33 21.12 -19.91
C ALA A 100 6.17 21.74 -20.70
N GLU A 101 4.96 21.17 -20.65
CA GLU A 101 3.76 21.76 -21.27
C GLU A 101 3.48 23.16 -20.74
N LYS A 102 3.53 23.36 -19.42
CA LYS A 102 3.39 24.70 -18.83
C LYS A 102 4.48 25.68 -19.27
N ALA A 103 5.70 25.21 -19.52
CA ALA A 103 6.78 26.06 -20.01
C ALA A 103 6.59 26.43 -21.48
N VAL A 104 6.09 25.51 -22.30
CA VAL A 104 5.75 25.75 -23.72
C VAL A 104 4.57 26.72 -23.84
N GLU A 105 3.50 26.54 -23.07
CA GLU A 105 2.35 27.44 -23.04
C GLU A 105 2.75 28.85 -22.60
N LYS A 106 3.64 28.96 -21.60
CA LYS A 106 4.15 30.25 -21.15
C LYS A 106 5.03 30.94 -22.20
N ALA A 107 5.80 30.18 -22.98
CA ALA A 107 6.63 30.68 -24.06
C ALA A 107 5.80 31.17 -25.27
N ASP A 108 4.73 30.44 -25.62
CA ASP A 108 3.81 30.78 -26.71
C ASP A 108 3.00 32.05 -26.40
N VAL A 109 2.53 32.21 -25.15
CA VAL A 109 1.85 33.43 -24.68
C VAL A 109 2.77 34.66 -24.71
N THR A 110 4.08 34.51 -24.47
CA THR A 110 5.05 35.61 -24.59
C THR A 110 5.47 35.94 -26.01
N ALA A 111 5.20 35.08 -26.99
CA ALA A 111 5.60 35.26 -28.39
C ALA A 111 4.56 36.01 -29.24
N VAL A 112 3.36 36.29 -28.70
CA VAL A 112 2.36 37.11 -29.40
C VAL A 112 2.89 38.55 -29.51
N PRO A 113 3.17 39.08 -30.72
CA PRO A 113 3.65 40.44 -30.88
C PRO A 113 2.55 41.39 -30.41
N LYS A 114 2.90 42.39 -29.61
CA LYS A 114 2.03 43.55 -29.41
C LYS A 114 1.87 44.23 -30.76
N GLU A 115 0.77 43.95 -31.46
CA GLU A 115 0.38 44.71 -32.63
C GLU A 115 0.29 46.19 -32.21
N SER A 116 1.19 46.95 -32.81
CA SER A 116 1.19 48.40 -32.86
C SER A 116 -0.18 48.88 -33.33
N THR A 117 -0.95 49.50 -32.43
CA THR A 117 -2.01 50.43 -32.86
C THR A 117 -1.63 51.81 -32.37
N SER A 118 -1.05 52.56 -33.30
CA SER A 118 -0.90 54.01 -33.24
C SER A 118 -2.25 54.66 -33.53
N ALA A 119 -2.69 55.56 -32.66
CA ALA A 119 -3.54 56.73 -32.99
C ALA A 119 -3.59 57.66 -31.79
#